data_AF-A0A453QVE4-F1
#
_entry.id   AF-A0A453QVE4-F1
#
_cell.length_a   1.000
_cell.length_b   1.000
_cell.length_c   1.000
_cell.angle_alpha   90.00
_cell.angle_beta   90.00
_cell.angle_gamma   90.00
#
_symmetry.space_group_name_H-M   'P 1'
#
loop_
_entity.id
_entity.type
_entity.pdbx_description
1 polymer ?
#
loop_
_entity_poly.entity_id
_entity_poly.type
_entity_poly.pdbx_seq_one_letter_code
_entity_poly.pdbx_strand_id
1 'polypeptide(L)'
;MGQTLFSNKLFPEASVCFEHAIPKIEEQDPLLVLAYFSAGLSRKNQGDKETAIKLLQRLTELKEPEQVMSKACYFQGFIALGSILSNEGRKSEAAKYLRAATAYDPGVERFLKECEEAMEDQSSQQSTEPPNLKGP
;
A
#
# COMPACT_ATOMS: atom_id res chain seq x y z
N MET A 1 8.07 -16.76 15.46
CA MET A 1 6.71 -16.71 16.05
C MET A 1 5.74 -15.93 15.16
N GLY A 2 5.97 -14.65 14.85
CA GLY A 2 5.06 -13.85 14.00
C GLY A 2 4.74 -14.48 12.64
N GLN A 3 5.75 -14.95 11.89
CA GLN A 3 5.52 -15.61 10.59
C GLN A 3 4.66 -16.89 10.71
N THR A 4 4.90 -17.70 11.74
CA THR A 4 4.11 -18.91 12.01
C THR A 4 2.64 -18.58 12.30
N LEU A 5 2.40 -17.55 13.12
CA LEU A 5 1.04 -17.07 13.43
C LEU A 5 0.34 -16.57 12.16
N PHE A 6 1.05 -15.80 11.33
CA PHE A 6 0.53 -15.32 10.06
C PHE A 6 0.14 -16.47 9.12
N SER A 7 1.01 -17.47 8.96
CA SER A 7 0.74 -18.65 8.13
C SER A 7 -0.47 -19.44 8.64
N ASN A 8 -0.69 -19.46 9.95
CA ASN A 8 -1.87 -20.07 10.58
C ASN A 8 -3.12 -19.17 10.56
N LYS A 9 -3.08 -18.02 9.86
CA LYS A 9 -4.16 -17.02 9.78
C LYS A 9 -4.55 -16.41 11.15
N LEU A 10 -3.67 -16.51 12.14
CA LEU A 10 -3.79 -15.87 13.44
C LEU A 10 -3.30 -14.42 13.33
N PHE A 11 -4.04 -13.62 12.55
CA PHE A 11 -3.63 -12.27 12.18
C PHE A 11 -3.53 -11.29 13.36
N PRO A 12 -4.43 -11.31 14.37
CA PRO A 12 -4.29 -10.47 15.55
C PRO A 12 -2.96 -10.72 16.27
N GLU A 13 -2.65 -11.96 16.58
CA GLU A 13 -1.43 -12.36 17.28
C GLU A 13 -0.18 -12.12 16.44
N ALA A 14 -0.27 -12.36 15.13
CA ALA A 14 0.80 -12.04 14.19
C ALA A 14 1.11 -10.53 14.19
N SER A 15 0.08 -9.68 14.10
CA SER A 15 0.24 -8.22 14.09
C SER A 15 0.95 -7.72 15.35
N VAL A 16 0.53 -8.21 16.53
CA VAL A 16 1.18 -7.87 17.82
C VAL A 16 2.64 -8.29 17.83
N CYS A 17 2.96 -9.50 17.34
CA CYS A 17 4.35 -9.96 17.29
C CYS A 17 5.23 -9.08 16.41
N PHE A 18 4.75 -8.71 15.22
CA PHE A 18 5.51 -7.88 14.29
C PHE A 18 5.64 -6.43 14.80
N GLU A 19 4.57 -5.84 15.31
CA GLU A 19 4.57 -4.48 15.86
C GLU A 19 5.46 -4.34 17.09
N HIS A 20 5.51 -5.35 17.96
CA HIS A 20 6.44 -5.38 19.09
C HIS A 20 7.91 -5.59 18.67
N ALA A 21 8.15 -6.14 17.48
CA ALA A 21 9.50 -6.35 16.96
C ALA A 21 10.06 -5.09 16.32
N ILE A 22 9.24 -4.30 15.62
CA ILE A 22 9.64 -3.08 14.91
C ILE A 22 10.59 -2.16 15.71
N PRO A 23 10.28 -1.71 16.95
CA PRO A 23 11.14 -0.78 17.67
C PRO A 23 12.45 -1.41 18.18
N LYS A 24 12.62 -2.73 18.02
CA LYS A 24 13.80 -3.49 18.45
C LYS A 24 14.74 -3.82 17.29
N ILE A 25 14.32 -3.52 16.06
CA ILE A 25 15.09 -3.77 14.85
C ILE A 25 15.80 -2.48 14.47
N GLU A 26 17.08 -2.58 14.09
CA GLU A 26 17.84 -1.42 13.64
C GLU A 26 17.27 -0.85 12.33
N GLU A 27 17.37 0.47 12.13
CA GLU A 27 16.76 1.15 10.97
C GLU A 27 17.28 0.64 9.62
N GLN A 28 18.54 0.22 9.57
CA GLN A 28 19.18 -0.31 8.36
C GLN A 28 19.03 -1.82 8.21
N ASP A 29 18.45 -2.51 9.20
CA ASP A 29 18.27 -3.95 9.14
C ASP A 29 17.14 -4.29 8.15
N PRO A 30 17.40 -5.09 7.11
CA PRO A 30 16.38 -5.50 6.13
C PRO A 30 15.19 -6.27 6.73
N LEU A 31 15.31 -6.77 7.97
CA LEU A 31 14.19 -7.32 8.74
C LEU A 31 13.14 -6.28 9.08
N LEU A 32 13.49 -4.99 9.15
CA LEU A 32 12.55 -3.92 9.45
C LEU A 32 11.48 -3.81 8.35
N VAL A 33 11.90 -3.91 7.08
CA VAL A 33 10.99 -3.97 5.93
C VAL A 33 10.02 -5.14 6.05
N LEU A 34 10.53 -6.33 6.37
CA LEU A 34 9.71 -7.52 6.54
C LEU A 34 8.71 -7.35 7.71
N ALA A 35 9.14 -6.75 8.82
CA ALA A 35 8.30 -6.53 10.00
C ALA A 35 7.14 -5.58 9.68
N TYR A 36 7.40 -4.42 9.07
CA TYR A 36 6.35 -3.49 8.65
C TYR A 36 5.41 -4.10 7.60
N PHE A 37 5.96 -4.81 6.61
CA PHE A 37 5.15 -5.47 5.58
C PHE A 37 4.19 -6.49 6.21
N SER A 38 4.73 -7.37 7.06
CA SER A 38 3.96 -8.43 7.69
C SER A 38 2.93 -7.89 8.69
N ALA A 39 3.28 -6.84 9.46
CA ALA A 39 2.34 -6.15 10.34
C ALA A 39 1.20 -5.51 9.54
N GLY A 40 1.53 -4.78 8.46
CA GLY A 40 0.56 -4.14 7.58
C GLY A 40 -0.41 -5.14 6.94
N LEU A 41 0.10 -6.26 6.42
CA LEU A 41 -0.74 -7.34 5.90
C LEU A 41 -1.61 -7.97 7.00
N SER A 42 -1.07 -8.17 8.20
CA SER A 42 -1.84 -8.74 9.32
C SER A 42 -3.01 -7.83 9.70
N ARG A 43 -2.80 -6.50 9.74
CA ARG A 43 -3.86 -5.52 10.03
C ARG A 43 -4.89 -5.44 8.90
N LYS A 44 -4.43 -5.43 7.63
CA LYS A 44 -5.32 -5.50 6.47
C LYS A 44 -6.24 -6.73 6.53
N ASN A 45 -5.70 -7.90 6.87
CA ASN A 45 -6.49 -9.14 6.98
C ASN A 45 -7.48 -9.15 8.16
N GLN A 46 -7.25 -8.29 9.17
CA GLN A 46 -8.22 -8.05 10.25
C GLN A 46 -9.30 -7.02 9.86
N GLY A 47 -9.21 -6.40 8.69
CA GLY A 47 -10.07 -5.30 8.28
C GLY A 47 -9.65 -3.93 8.82
N ASP A 48 -8.56 -3.85 9.60
CA ASP A 48 -8.00 -2.60 10.10
C ASP A 48 -7.13 -1.93 9.01
N LYS A 49 -7.82 -1.31 8.05
CA LYS A 49 -7.20 -0.64 6.92
C LYS A 49 -6.39 0.59 7.34
N GLU A 50 -6.85 1.34 8.34
CA GLU A 50 -6.18 2.56 8.78
C GLU A 50 -4.80 2.27 9.36
N THR A 51 -4.70 1.28 10.25
CA THR A 51 -3.40 0.86 10.82
C THR A 51 -2.53 0.22 9.74
N ALA A 52 -3.12 -0.59 8.84
CA ALA A 52 -2.39 -1.17 7.71
C ALA A 52 -1.76 -0.10 6.82
N ILE A 53 -2.50 0.96 6.48
CA ILE A 53 -1.99 2.09 5.70
C ILE A 53 -0.80 2.75 6.43
N LYS A 54 -0.93 3.06 7.72
CA LYS A 54 0.14 3.71 8.49
C LYS A 54 1.42 2.86 8.50
N LEU A 55 1.30 1.55 8.75
CA LEU A 55 2.44 0.63 8.79
C LEU A 55 3.11 0.51 7.41
N LEU A 56 2.33 0.39 6.34
CA LEU A 56 2.87 0.29 4.99
C LEU A 56 3.44 1.62 4.49
N GLN A 57 2.89 2.77 4.91
CA GLN A 57 3.49 4.07 4.64
C GLN A 57 4.87 4.19 5.29
N ARG A 58 5.02 3.78 6.56
CA ARG A 58 6.33 3.72 7.22
C ARG A 58 7.31 2.83 6.48
N LEU A 59 6.86 1.69 5.94
CA LEU A 59 7.69 0.86 5.07
C LEU A 59 8.18 1.63 3.84
N THR A 60 7.33 2.42 3.18
CA THR A 60 7.73 3.19 1.98
C THR A 60 8.71 4.33 2.25
N GLU A 61 8.91 4.70 3.52
CA GLU A 61 9.88 5.70 3.97
C GLU A 61 11.26 5.08 4.24
N LEU A 62 11.36 3.75 4.31
CA LEU A 62 12.62 3.04 4.52
C LEU A 62 13.50 3.09 3.28
N LYS A 63 14.81 2.98 3.49
CA LYS A 63 15.76 2.82 2.38
C LYS A 63 15.47 1.51 1.65
N GLU A 64 15.52 1.54 0.32
CA GLU A 64 15.41 0.34 -0.50
C GLU A 64 16.49 -0.68 -0.08
N PRO A 65 16.11 -1.89 0.34
CA PRO A 65 17.06 -2.90 0.78
C PRO A 65 17.78 -3.54 -0.41
N GLU A 66 19.07 -3.85 -0.23
CA GLU A 66 19.90 -4.51 -1.25
C GLU A 66 19.59 -6.01 -1.36
N GLN A 67 19.17 -6.63 -0.25
CA GLN A 67 18.85 -8.06 -0.21
C GLN A 67 17.59 -8.37 -1.00
N VAL A 68 17.68 -9.34 -1.92
CA VAL A 68 16.61 -9.72 -2.86
C VAL A 68 15.27 -9.97 -2.17
N MET A 69 15.27 -10.72 -1.05
CA MET A 69 14.04 -11.06 -0.33
C MET A 69 13.37 -9.85 0.32
N SER A 70 14.15 -8.99 0.99
CA SER A 70 13.63 -7.76 1.59
C SER A 70 13.21 -6.76 0.50
N LYS A 71 13.90 -6.74 -0.64
CA LYS A 71 13.55 -5.91 -1.80
C LYS A 71 12.21 -6.33 -2.41
N ALA A 72 11.96 -7.64 -2.52
CA ALA A 72 10.64 -8.14 -2.90
C ALA A 72 9.55 -7.67 -1.92
N CYS A 73 9.79 -7.82 -0.61
CA CYS A 73 8.84 -7.37 0.42
C CYS A 73 8.63 -5.84 0.38
N TYR A 74 9.68 -5.08 0.07
CA TYR A 74 9.62 -3.63 -0.07
C TYR A 74 8.63 -3.23 -1.17
N PHE A 75 8.83 -3.71 -2.41
CA PHE A 75 7.90 -3.39 -3.51
C PHE A 75 6.52 -4.03 -3.33
N GLN A 76 6.41 -5.21 -2.75
CA GLN A 76 5.11 -5.78 -2.38
C GLN A 76 4.37 -4.92 -1.35
N GLY A 77 5.09 -4.24 -0.45
CA GLY A 77 4.52 -3.23 0.45
C GLY A 77 3.91 -2.05 -0.28
N PHE A 78 4.57 -1.56 -1.33
CA PHE A 78 4.05 -0.48 -2.19
C PHE A 78 2.78 -0.91 -2.92
N ILE A 79 2.77 -2.13 -3.47
CA ILE A 79 1.60 -2.70 -4.14
C ILE A 79 0.44 -2.88 -3.15
N ALA A 80 0.72 -3.41 -1.96
CA ALA A 80 -0.28 -3.59 -0.91
C ALA A 80 -0.87 -2.25 -0.47
N LEU A 81 -0.05 -1.23 -0.25
CA LEU A 81 -0.51 0.12 0.10
C LEU A 81 -1.36 0.71 -1.02
N GLY A 82 -0.89 0.66 -2.26
CA GLY A 82 -1.64 1.13 -3.43
C GLY A 82 -2.99 0.42 -3.57
N SER A 83 -3.03 -0.90 -3.33
CA SER A 83 -4.27 -1.67 -3.33
C SER A 83 -5.26 -1.21 -2.26
N ILE A 84 -4.80 -1.00 -1.02
CA ILE A 84 -5.67 -0.54 0.07
C ILE A 84 -6.17 0.88 -0.24
N LEU A 85 -5.29 1.81 -0.64
CA LEU A 85 -5.65 3.18 -0.97
C LEU A 85 -6.64 3.26 -2.13
N SER A 86 -6.43 2.44 -3.17
CA SER A 86 -7.32 2.36 -4.32
C SER A 86 -8.72 1.89 -3.92
N ASN A 87 -8.81 0.91 -3.01
CA ASN A 87 -10.08 0.44 -2.48
C ASN A 87 -10.79 1.47 -1.59
N GLU A 88 -10.04 2.37 -0.95
CA GLU A 88 -10.57 3.51 -0.19
C GLU A 88 -10.93 4.72 -1.08
N GLY A 89 -10.85 4.58 -2.41
CA GLY A 89 -11.12 5.66 -3.35
C GLY A 89 -9.98 6.68 -3.50
N ARG A 90 -8.86 6.49 -2.80
CA ARG A 90 -7.65 7.35 -2.86
C ARG A 90 -6.78 6.96 -4.06
N LYS A 91 -7.37 6.95 -5.26
CA LYS A 91 -6.77 6.45 -6.51
C LYS A 91 -5.48 7.19 -6.91
N SER A 92 -5.42 8.51 -6.69
CA SER A 92 -4.23 9.32 -6.97
C SER A 92 -3.02 8.94 -6.11
N GLU A 93 -3.24 8.76 -4.80
CA GLU A 93 -2.18 8.30 -3.90
C GLU A 93 -1.78 6.86 -4.22
N ALA A 94 -2.73 6.00 -4.52
CA ALA A 94 -2.46 4.63 -4.95
C ALA A 94 -1.53 4.58 -6.17
N ALA A 95 -1.85 5.34 -7.22
CA ALA A 95 -1.07 5.39 -8.46
C ALA A 95 0.40 5.78 -8.22
N LYS A 96 0.67 6.71 -7.29
CA LYS A 96 2.04 7.10 -6.91
C LYS A 96 2.86 5.90 -6.42
N TYR A 97 2.30 5.09 -5.51
CA TYR A 97 3.00 3.92 -4.97
C TYR A 97 3.10 2.79 -5.99
N LEU A 98 2.05 2.56 -6.79
CA LEU A 98 2.04 1.53 -7.82
C LEU A 98 3.08 1.81 -8.92
N ARG A 99 3.22 3.08 -9.35
CA ARG A 99 4.23 3.49 -10.34
C ARG A 99 5.66 3.24 -9.87
N ALA A 100 5.94 3.34 -8.58
CA ALA A 100 7.26 2.99 -8.04
C ALA A 100 7.51 1.47 -8.06
N ALA A 101 6.44 0.66 -7.98
CA ALA A 101 6.54 -0.79 -8.02
C ALA A 101 6.54 -1.39 -9.44
N THR A 102 6.08 -0.67 -10.48
CA THR A 102 6.03 -1.20 -11.87
C THR A 102 7.40 -1.55 -12.43
N ALA A 103 8.46 -0.85 -11.99
CA ALA A 103 9.83 -1.17 -12.38
C ALA A 103 10.30 -2.54 -11.85
N TYR A 104 9.66 -3.05 -10.79
CA TYR A 104 10.00 -4.32 -10.15
C TYR A 104 9.03 -5.44 -10.55
N ASP A 105 7.73 -5.13 -10.63
CA ASP A 105 6.68 -6.06 -11.02
C ASP A 105 5.82 -5.45 -12.14
N PRO A 106 6.07 -5.83 -13.41
CA PRO A 106 5.27 -5.38 -14.55
C PRO A 106 3.78 -5.73 -14.45
N GLY A 107 3.41 -6.75 -13.65
CA GLY A 107 2.02 -7.12 -13.40
C GLY A 107 1.21 -6.00 -12.74
N VAL A 108 1.90 -5.06 -12.07
CA VAL A 108 1.30 -3.88 -11.44
C VAL A 108 0.81 -2.86 -12.47
N GLU A 109 1.34 -2.88 -13.70
CA GLU A 109 0.99 -1.87 -14.73
C GLU A 109 -0.50 -1.87 -15.03
N ARG A 110 -1.12 -3.06 -15.11
CA ARG A 110 -2.58 -3.16 -15.31
C ARG A 110 -3.33 -2.48 -14.16
N PHE A 111 -2.91 -2.74 -12.92
CA PHE A 111 -3.55 -2.16 -11.74
C PHE A 111 -3.33 -0.65 -11.63
N LEU A 112 -2.17 -0.15 -12.08
CA LEU A 112 -1.88 1.27 -12.19
C LEU A 112 -2.82 1.95 -13.19
N LYS A 113 -2.99 1.38 -14.40
CA LYS A 113 -3.90 1.91 -15.43
C LYS A 113 -5.33 2.02 -14.93
N GLU A 114 -5.85 0.99 -14.26
CA GLU A 114 -7.19 1.01 -13.67
C GLU A 114 -7.36 2.15 -12.63
N CYS A 115 -6.28 2.49 -11.91
CA CYS A 115 -6.29 3.63 -10.99
C CYS A 115 -6.23 4.98 -11.74
N GLU A 116 -5.50 5.06 -12.85
CA GLU A 116 -5.34 6.27 -13.67
C GLU A 116 -6.60 6.61 -14.47
N GLU A 117 -7.19 5.64 -15.16
CA GLU A 117 -8.42 5.80 -15.94
C GLU A 117 -9.59 6.23 -15.06
N ALA A 118 -9.71 5.66 -13.85
CA ALA A 118 -10.74 6.06 -12.89
C ALA A 118 -10.62 7.53 -12.44
N MET A 119 -9.43 8.13 -12.52
CA MET A 119 -9.24 9.56 -12.22
C MET A 119 -9.65 10.43 -13.41
N GLU A 120 -9.35 10.01 -14.63
CA GLU A 120 -9.72 10.73 -15.86
C GLU A 120 -11.25 10.81 -16.03
N ASP A 121 -11.95 9.72 -15.74
CA ASP A 121 -13.42 9.66 -15.80
C ASP A 121 -14.07 10.67 -14.83
N GLN A 122 -13.54 10.78 -13.61
CA GLN A 122 -14.00 11.76 -12.61
C GLN A 122 -13.74 13.21 -13.03
N SER A 123 -12.61 13.48 -13.70
CA SER A 123 -12.30 14.83 -14.18
C SER A 123 -13.14 15.27 -15.39
N SER A 124 -13.57 14.31 -16.20
CA SER A 124 -14.40 14.55 -17.40
C SER A 124 -15.85 14.87 -17.05
N GLN A 125 -16.37 14.32 -15.94
CA GLN A 125 -17.73 14.57 -15.46
C GLN A 125 -17.92 15.94 -14.79
N GLN A 126 -16.84 16.66 -14.48
CA GLN A 126 -16.90 17.98 -13.84
C GLN A 126 -16.87 19.16 -14.84
N SER A 127 -16.70 18.88 -16.14
CA SER A 127 -16.60 19.90 -17.20
C SER A 127 -17.87 20.09 -18.06
N THR A 128 -19.01 19.52 -17.68
CA THR A 128 -20.28 19.59 -18.44
C THR A 128 -21.41 20.32 -17.71
N GLU A 129 -21.17 21.56 -17.25
CA GLU A 129 -22.25 22.52 -17.01
C GLU A 129 -22.07 23.76 -17.91
N PRO A 130 -22.88 23.94 -18.98
CA PRO A 130 -22.99 25.23 -19.66
C PRO A 130 -23.90 26.21 -18.89
N PRO A 131 -23.66 27.52 -19.02
CA PRO A 131 -24.28 28.57 -18.20
C PRO A 131 -25.74 28.78 -18.59
N ASN A 132 -26.65 28.76 -17.61
CA ASN A 132 -28.04 29.13 -17.86
C ASN A 132 -28.17 30.65 -17.98
N LEU A 133 -27.91 31.14 -19.19
CA LEU A 133 -28.30 32.46 -19.68
C LEU A 133 -29.84 32.50 -19.73
N LYS A 134 -30.45 33.16 -18.73
CA LYS A 134 -31.85 33.55 -18.80
C LYS A 134 -31.92 35.00 -19.30
N GLY A 135 -32.04 35.17 -20.61
CA GLY A 135 -32.71 36.34 -21.22
C GLY A 135 -34.18 36.00 -21.50
N PRO A 136 -35.05 36.96 -21.88
CA PRO A 136 -34.78 38.33 -22.33
C PRO A 136 -34.92 39.41 -21.24
#